data_AF-A0A8T7DHF6-F1
#
_entry.id   AF-A0A8T7DHF6-F1
#
_cell.length_a   1.000
_cell.length_b   1.000
_cell.length_c   1.000
_cell.angle_alpha   90.00
_cell.angle_beta   90.00
_cell.angle_gamma   90.00
#
_symmetry.space_group_name_H-M   'P 1'
#
loop_
_entity.id
_entity.type
_entity.pdbx_description
1 polymer ?
#
loop_
_entity_poly.entity_id
_entity_poly.type
_entity_poly.pdbx_seq_one_letter_code
_entity_poly.pdbx_strand_id
1 'polypeptide(L)'
;MKLKLDTEKFDELQGIFVREIAEQVRFKLAQNGITGNQLRDLTGEITFSVTSSLDDIAGIEVDGVEVSPYLTFRTTEEELT
;
A
#
# COMPACT_ATOMS: atom_id res chain seq x y z
N MET A 1 8.82 21.10 0.93
CA MET A 1 8.94 19.73 0.39
C MET A 1 9.34 19.72 -1.09
N LYS A 2 10.43 19.03 -1.42
CA LYS A 2 11.00 18.88 -2.76
C LYS A 2 10.99 17.40 -3.14
N LEU A 3 10.43 17.05 -4.29
CA LEU A 3 10.48 15.70 -4.82
C LEU A 3 11.87 15.42 -5.41
N LYS A 4 12.49 14.33 -4.95
CA LYS A 4 13.72 13.77 -5.50
C LYS A 4 13.39 12.43 -6.12
N LEU A 5 13.70 12.27 -7.40
CA LEU A 5 13.51 11.00 -8.11
C LEU A 5 14.63 10.03 -7.73
N ASP A 6 14.45 9.34 -6.61
CA ASP A 6 15.35 8.30 -6.09
C ASP A 6 14.61 6.95 -6.10
N THR A 7 14.58 6.31 -7.27
CA THR A 7 13.75 5.11 -7.51
C THR A 7 14.16 3.93 -6.63
N GLU A 8 15.45 3.76 -6.37
CA GLU A 8 15.93 2.72 -5.47
C GLU A 8 15.42 2.94 -4.05
N LYS A 9 15.45 4.19 -3.58
CA LYS A 9 14.93 4.51 -2.25
C LYS A 9 13.40 4.39 -2.19
N PHE A 10 12.72 4.80 -3.24
CA PHE A 10 11.27 4.64 -3.36
C PHE A 10 10.88 3.16 -3.29
N ASP A 11 11.53 2.28 -4.05
CA ASP A 11 11.26 0.84 -4.06
C ASP A 11 11.52 0.21 -2.68
N GLU A 12 12.59 0.61 -1.99
CA GLU A 12 12.88 0.19 -0.62
C GLU A 12 11.74 0.57 0.34
N LEU A 13 11.31 1.83 0.30
CA LEU A 13 10.28 2.36 1.19
C LEU A 13 8.89 1.78 0.85
N GLN A 14 8.57 1.60 -0.43
CA GLN A 14 7.37 0.92 -0.87
C GLN A 14 7.34 -0.52 -0.36
N GLY A 15 8.44 -1.26 -0.46
CA GLY A 15 8.53 -2.62 0.06
C GLY A 15 8.27 -2.70 1.57
N ILE A 16 8.85 -1.78 2.35
CA ILE A 16 8.62 -1.69 3.80
C ILE A 16 7.15 -1.37 4.09
N PHE A 17 6.57 -0.41 3.37
CA PHE A 17 5.19 0.03 3.58
C PHE A 17 4.17 -1.06 3.23
N VAL A 18 4.32 -1.73 2.09
CA VAL A 18 3.46 -2.86 1.68
C VAL A 18 3.54 -4.00 2.68
N ARG A 19 4.73 -4.28 3.21
CA ARG A 19 4.90 -5.31 4.25
C ARG A 19 4.16 -4.96 5.54
N GLU A 20 4.24 -3.72 6.01
CA GLU A 20 3.49 -3.26 7.19
C GLU A 20 1.98 -3.42 6.97
N ILE A 21 1.46 -3.01 5.81
CA ILE A 21 0.04 -3.21 5.45
C ILE A 21 -0.33 -4.70 5.54
N ALA A 22 0.48 -5.57 4.94
CA ALA A 22 0.23 -7.02 4.96
C ALA A 22 0.23 -7.59 6.38
N GLU A 23 1.16 -7.15 7.23
CA GLU A 23 1.23 -7.59 8.63
C GLU A 23 -0.01 -7.13 9.43
N GLN A 24 -0.46 -5.88 9.24
CA GLN A 24 -1.68 -5.35 9.87
C GLN A 24 -2.94 -6.09 9.43
N VAL A 25 -3.08 -6.35 8.12
CA VAL A 25 -4.19 -7.14 7.57
C VAL A 25 -4.18 -8.53 8.17
N ARG A 26 -3.04 -9.24 8.12
CA ARG A 26 -2.89 -10.59 8.67
C ARG A 26 -3.26 -10.62 10.15
N PHE A 27 -2.78 -9.66 10.93
CA PHE A 27 -3.04 -9.57 12.36
C PHE A 27 -4.54 -9.43 12.64
N LYS A 28 -5.23 -8.50 11.98
CA LYS A 28 -6.68 -8.31 12.15
C LYS A 28 -7.49 -9.53 11.72
N LEU A 29 -7.14 -10.19 10.61
CA LEU A 29 -7.81 -11.41 10.17
C LEU A 29 -7.63 -12.54 11.20
N ALA A 30 -6.41 -12.74 11.69
CA ALA A 30 -6.11 -13.75 12.70
C ALA A 30 -6.83 -13.49 14.04
N GLN A 31 -6.92 -12.23 14.46
CA GLN A 31 -7.68 -11.84 15.65
C GLN A 31 -9.17 -12.19 15.56
N ASN A 32 -9.71 -12.34 14.35
CA ASN A 32 -11.10 -12.72 14.09
C ASN A 32 -11.25 -14.21 13.74
N GLY A 33 -10.25 -15.03 14.04
CA GLY A 33 -10.32 -16.49 13.91
C GLY A 33 -10.03 -17.03 12.49
N ILE A 34 -9.64 -16.17 11.55
CA ILE A 34 -9.23 -16.60 10.20
C ILE A 34 -7.82 -17.20 10.30
N THR A 35 -7.64 -18.43 9.84
CA THR A 35 -6.38 -19.18 9.99
C THR A 35 -6.02 -19.99 8.75
N GLY A 36 -4.85 -20.62 8.75
CA GLY A 36 -4.41 -21.52 7.69
C GLY A 36 -4.30 -20.86 6.31
N ASN A 37 -4.69 -21.60 5.27
CA ASN A 37 -4.62 -21.10 3.88
C ASN A 37 -5.51 -19.86 3.69
N GLN A 38 -6.69 -19.82 4.31
CA GLN A 38 -7.60 -18.69 4.20
C GLN A 38 -6.97 -17.40 4.74
N LEU A 39 -6.19 -17.48 5.84
CA LEU A 39 -5.46 -16.31 6.36
C LEU A 39 -4.43 -15.80 5.35
N ARG A 40 -3.65 -16.71 4.74
CA ARG A 40 -2.64 -16.34 3.74
C ARG A 40 -3.28 -15.70 2.52
N ASP A 41 -4.31 -16.34 1.97
CA ASP A 41 -4.93 -15.93 0.72
C ASP A 41 -5.65 -14.59 0.89
N LEU A 42 -6.47 -14.43 1.94
CA LEU A 42 -7.13 -13.14 2.24
C LEU A 42 -6.14 -12.03 2.60
N THR A 43 -5.03 -12.35 3.27
CA THR A 43 -3.98 -11.34 3.52
C THR A 43 -3.41 -10.82 2.20
N GLY A 44 -3.08 -11.72 1.26
CA GLY A 44 -2.57 -11.35 -0.04
C GLY A 44 -3.57 -10.52 -0.86
N GLU A 45 -4.80 -11.01 -0.98
CA GLU A 45 -5.87 -10.35 -1.75
C GLU A 45 -6.19 -8.95 -1.24
N ILE A 46 -6.37 -8.79 0.07
CA ILE A 46 -6.68 -7.49 0.68
C ILE A 46 -5.49 -6.54 0.58
N THR A 47 -4.27 -7.02 0.86
CA THR A 47 -3.07 -6.19 0.73
C THR A 47 -2.94 -5.67 -0.70
N PHE A 48 -3.05 -6.56 -1.69
CA PHE A 48 -2.98 -6.20 -3.10
C PHE A 48 -4.05 -5.18 -3.49
N SER A 49 -5.31 -5.42 -3.09
CA SER A 49 -6.42 -4.50 -3.39
C SER A 49 -6.21 -3.10 -2.80
N VAL A 50 -5.66 -3.00 -1.59
CA VAL A 50 -5.38 -1.71 -0.96
C VAL A 50 -4.22 -1.03 -1.66
N THR A 51 -3.12 -1.74 -1.91
CA THR A 51 -1.94 -1.16 -2.55
C THR A 51 -2.22 -0.73 -3.98
N SER A 52 -3.01 -1.52 -4.74
CA SER A 52 -3.41 -1.18 -6.11
C SER A 52 -4.32 0.04 -6.19
N SER A 53 -5.00 0.39 -5.09
CA SER A 53 -5.77 1.62 -4.98
C SER A 53 -4.87 2.82 -4.64
N LEU A 54 -3.73 2.61 -3.97
CA LEU A 54 -2.82 3.69 -3.57
C LEU A 54 -1.87 4.14 -4.69
N ASP A 55 -1.50 3.22 -5.58
CA ASP A 55 -0.63 3.46 -6.73
C ASP A 55 -1.39 3.69 -8.04
N ASP A 56 -2.71 3.85 -7.96
CA ASP A 56 -3.64 4.07 -9.08
C ASP A 56 -3.65 2.94 -10.13
N ILE A 57 -3.16 1.73 -9.81
CA ILE A 57 -3.21 0.59 -10.73
C ILE A 57 -4.65 0.13 -11.00
N ALA A 58 -5.51 0.17 -9.98
CA ALA A 58 -6.89 -0.31 -10.10
C ALA A 58 -7.81 0.69 -10.82
N GLY A 59 -7.42 1.97 -10.89
CA GLY A 59 -8.30 3.07 -11.28
C GLY A 59 -9.41 3.30 -10.25
N ILE A 60 -9.64 4.56 -9.87
CA ILE A 60 -10.70 4.90 -8.93
C ILE A 60 -11.66 5.90 -9.60
N GLU A 61 -12.93 5.50 -9.73
CA GLU A 61 -14.00 6.38 -10.21
C GLU A 61 -15.25 6.20 -9.35
N VAL A 62 -15.80 7.30 -8.84
CA VAL A 62 -17.06 7.31 -8.07
C VAL A 62 -17.92 8.48 -8.52
N ASP A 63 -19.18 8.20 -8.89
CA ASP A 63 -20.15 9.21 -9.35
C ASP A 63 -19.63 10.10 -10.50
N GLY A 64 -18.83 9.51 -11.41
CA GLY A 64 -18.22 10.21 -12.54
C GLY A 64 -17.00 11.08 -12.18
N VAL A 65 -16.48 10.97 -10.95
CA VAL A 65 -15.25 11.63 -10.51
C VAL A 65 -14.11 10.61 -10.48
N GLU A 66 -13.11 10.84 -11.33
CA GLU A 66 -11.87 10.07 -11.37
C GLU A 66 -10.91 10.56 -10.27
N VAL A 67 -10.26 9.61 -9.59
CA VAL A 67 -9.27 9.87 -8.54
C VAL A 67 -7.98 9.16 -8.92
N SER A 68 -6.91 9.93 -9.11
CA SER A 68 -5.56 9.41 -9.38
C SER A 68 -4.63 9.68 -8.20
N PRO A 69 -4.52 8.76 -7.23
CA PRO A 69 -3.62 8.91 -6.12
C PRO A 69 -2.15 8.82 -6.57
N TYR A 70 -1.29 9.50 -5.82
CA TYR A 70 0.15 9.44 -6.02
C TYR A 70 0.84 9.15 -4.69
N LEU A 71 1.41 7.96 -4.58
CA LEU A 71 2.19 7.55 -3.43
C LEU A 71 3.60 8.15 -3.53
N THR A 72 4.04 8.81 -2.46
CA THR A 72 5.42 9.31 -2.28
C THR A 72 5.80 9.15 -0.81
N PHE A 73 7.10 9.07 -0.54
CA PHE A 73 7.60 8.88 0.81
C PHE A 73 8.42 10.07 1.25
N ARG A 74 8.16 10.52 2.48
CA ARG A 74 8.97 11.54 3.11
C ARG A 74 10.29 10.95 3.61
N THR A 75 11.42 11.48 3.13
CA THR A 75 12.77 11.06 3.52
C THR A 75 13.38 11.98 4.57
N THR A 76 13.07 13.28 4.50
CA THR A 76 13.40 14.30 5.51
C THR A 76 12.21 15.26 5.68
N GLU A 77 12.28 16.24 6.58
CA GLU A 77 11.19 17.22 6.73
C GLU A 77 10.87 17.97 5.41
N GLU A 78 11.87 18.20 4.58
CA GLU A 78 11.75 18.98 3.34
C GLU A 78 11.89 18.16 2.06
N GLU A 79 12.05 16.84 2.14
CA GLU A 79 12.28 15.99 0.96
C GLU A 79 11.31 14.82 0.88
N LEU A 80 10.86 14.59 -0.36
CA LEU A 80 10.03 13.49 -0.79
C LEU A 80 10.81 12.66 -1.80
N THR A 81 10.55 11.35 -1.84
CA THR A 81 10.99 10.46 -2.91
C THR A 81 9.85 9.66 -3.50
#